data_AF-A0A133ZZW3-F1
#
_entry.id   AF-A0A133ZZW3-F1
#
_cell.length_a   1.000
_cell.length_b   1.000
_cell.length_c   1.000
_cell.angle_alpha   90.00
_cell.angle_beta   90.00
_cell.angle_gamma   90.00
#
_symmetry.space_group_name_H-M   'P 1'
#
loop_
_entity.id
_entity.type
_entity.pdbx_description
1 polymer ?
#
loop_
_entity_poly.entity_id
_entity_poly.type
_entity_poly.pdbx_seq_one_letter_code
_entity_poly.pdbx_strand_id
1 'polypeptide(L)'
;MKWNKLTVRELTKEEQEEYGYETLWDGPLPELDEEVLVTYPLSSGEFVDTFIDTWVDFEVGLGFENTDNDVIYWMELPKYNGELDD
;
A
#
# COMPACT_ATOMS: atom_id res chain seq x y z
N MET A 1 -14.15 -3.65 -7.54
CA MET A 1 -12.79 -3.17 -7.24
C MET A 1 -12.89 -1.72 -6.79
N LYS A 2 -12.16 -1.33 -5.74
CA LYS A 2 -12.09 0.05 -5.24
C LYS A 2 -10.64 0.40 -4.94
N TRP A 3 -10.29 1.68 -5.08
CA TRP A 3 -9.00 2.18 -4.60
C TRP A 3 -9.04 2.32 -3.07
N ASN A 4 -8.05 1.73 -2.41
CA ASN A 4 -7.73 1.90 -1.00
C ASN A 4 -6.63 2.95 -0.86
N LYS A 5 -6.55 3.60 0.30
CA LYS A 5 -5.48 4.54 0.63
C LYS A 5 -4.76 4.03 1.87
N LEU A 6 -3.45 3.98 1.80
CA LEU A 6 -2.53 3.80 2.91
C LEU A 6 -1.75 5.10 3.13
N THR A 7 -1.59 5.45 4.39
CA THR A 7 -0.77 6.61 4.79
C THR A 7 0.14 6.20 5.94
N VAL A 8 1.42 6.52 5.89
CA VAL A 8 2.29 6.42 7.07
C VAL A 8 1.87 7.51 8.05
N ARG A 9 1.57 7.12 9.29
CA ARG A 9 1.33 8.05 10.39
C ARG A 9 2.38 7.88 11.48
N GLU A 10 2.75 8.97 12.12
CA GLU A 10 3.50 8.93 13.37
C GLU A 10 2.62 8.34 14.48
N LEU A 11 3.22 7.45 15.27
CA LEU A 11 2.60 6.93 16.48
C LEU A 11 2.69 7.97 17.60
N THR A 12 1.69 8.03 18.47
CA THR A 12 1.74 8.83 19.69
C THR A 12 2.81 8.29 20.63
N LYS A 13 3.30 9.11 21.58
CA LYS A 13 4.34 8.66 22.54
C LYS A 13 3.94 7.40 23.32
N GLU A 14 2.67 7.29 23.69
CA GLU A 14 2.13 6.12 24.39
C GLU A 14 2.18 4.87 23.49
N GLU A 15 1.76 4.99 22.23
CA GLU A 15 1.86 3.90 21.25
C GLU A 15 3.33 3.52 20.95
N GLN A 16 4.23 4.49 20.89
CA GLN A 16 5.67 4.23 20.70
C GLN A 16 6.27 3.47 21.89
N GLU A 17 5.87 3.83 23.12
CA GLU A 17 6.29 3.12 24.34
C GLU A 17 5.73 1.69 24.40
N GLU A 18 4.53 1.45 23.85
CA GLU A 18 3.89 0.13 23.80
C GLU A 18 4.44 -0.76 22.68
N TYR A 19 4.51 -0.25 21.46
CA TYR A 19 4.83 -1.04 20.27
C TYR A 19 6.32 -1.07 19.94
N GLY A 20 7.09 -0.06 20.37
CA GLY A 20 8.52 0.05 20.07
C GLY A 20 8.85 0.53 18.66
N TYR A 21 7.86 1.00 17.89
CA TYR A 21 8.03 1.59 16.55
C TYR A 21 7.57 3.06 16.56
N GLU A 22 8.11 3.86 15.63
CA GLU A 22 7.79 5.29 15.52
C GLU A 22 6.61 5.59 14.59
N THR A 23 6.39 4.73 13.59
CA THR A 23 5.39 4.92 12.54
C THR A 23 4.58 3.65 12.27
N LEU A 24 3.40 3.83 11.68
CA LEU A 24 2.51 2.74 11.29
C LEU A 24 1.74 3.11 10.02
N TRP A 25 1.43 2.11 9.20
CA TRP A 25 0.47 2.24 8.10
C TRP A 25 -0.96 2.42 8.63
N ASP A 26 -1.63 3.47 8.17
CA ASP A 26 -3.04 3.75 8.42
C ASP A 26 -3.88 3.55 7.15
N GLY A 27 -4.82 2.61 7.22
CA GLY A 27 -5.74 2.25 6.15
C GLY A 27 -5.84 0.74 5.90
N PRO A 28 -6.64 0.32 4.91
CA PRO A 28 -6.76 -1.10 4.54
C PRO A 28 -5.46 -1.61 3.95
N LEU A 29 -4.94 -2.71 4.50
CA LEU A 29 -3.73 -3.38 4.03
C LEU A 29 -4.08 -4.48 3.02
N PRO A 30 -3.25 -4.70 1.98
CA PRO A 30 -3.29 -5.94 1.19
C PRO A 30 -2.99 -7.17 2.06
N GLU A 31 -3.29 -8.35 1.54
CA GLU A 31 -2.80 -9.61 2.13
C GLU A 31 -1.26 -9.72 1.94
N LEU A 32 -0.59 -10.46 2.83
CA LEU A 32 0.85 -10.71 2.68
C LEU A 32 1.11 -11.50 1.39
N ASP A 33 2.15 -11.09 0.66
CA ASP A 33 2.54 -11.58 -0.67
C ASP A 33 1.48 -11.34 -1.78
N GLU A 34 0.53 -10.42 -1.55
CA GLU A 34 -0.47 -10.05 -2.57
C GLU A 34 0.11 -9.08 -3.60
N GLU A 35 -0.02 -9.42 -4.89
CA GLU A 35 0.21 -8.51 -6.01
C GLU A 35 -1.04 -7.62 -6.25
N VAL A 36 -0.84 -6.30 -6.23
CA VAL A 36 -1.91 -5.31 -6.39
C VAL A 36 -1.50 -4.22 -7.37
N LEU A 37 -2.48 -3.46 -7.87
CA LEU A 37 -2.20 -2.20 -8.57
C LEU A 37 -1.85 -1.12 -7.56
N VAL A 38 -0.81 -0.34 -7.85
CA VAL A 38 -0.29 0.74 -7.00
C VAL A 38 -0.15 2.04 -7.79
N THR A 39 -0.46 3.16 -7.14
CA THR A 39 -0.07 4.52 -7.55
C THR A 39 0.12 5.39 -6.31
N TYR A 40 0.86 6.49 -6.43
CA TYR A 40 1.15 7.41 -5.33
C TYR A 40 1.40 8.82 -5.87
N PRO A 41 1.17 9.87 -5.04
CA PRO A 41 1.37 11.24 -5.47
C PRO A 41 2.86 11.58 -5.55
N LEU A 42 3.20 12.34 -6.58
CA LEU A 42 4.48 13.01 -6.74
C LEU A 42 4.41 14.39 -6.07
N SER A 43 5.58 14.98 -5.79
CA SER A 43 5.68 16.33 -5.24
C SER A 43 5.08 17.41 -6.16
N SER A 44 4.89 17.11 -7.44
CA SER A 44 4.17 17.98 -8.40
C SER A 44 2.66 18.04 -8.17
N GLY A 45 2.10 17.14 -7.35
CA GLY A 45 0.66 16.93 -7.20
C GLY A 45 0.04 16.01 -8.26
N GLU A 46 0.83 15.53 -9.22
CA GLU A 46 0.45 14.45 -10.13
C GLU A 46 0.65 13.08 -9.46
N PHE A 47 0.25 12.02 -10.15
CA PHE A 47 0.43 10.63 -9.71
C PHE A 47 1.36 9.91 -10.67
N VAL A 48 2.11 8.93 -10.16
CA VAL A 48 2.79 7.98 -11.03
C VAL A 48 1.78 7.13 -11.79
N ASP A 49 2.14 6.69 -13.00
CA ASP A 49 1.37 5.70 -13.73
C ASP A 49 1.13 4.47 -12.86
N THR A 50 -0.03 3.84 -12.99
CA THR A 50 -0.34 2.65 -12.21
C THR A 50 0.53 1.47 -12.63
N PHE A 51 1.11 0.78 -11.66
CA PHE A 51 1.92 -0.43 -11.88
C PHE A 51 1.55 -1.52 -10.87
N ILE A 52 2.08 -2.73 -11.08
CA ILE A 52 1.90 -3.86 -10.16
C ILE A 52 3.03 -3.84 -9.13
N ASP A 53 2.69 -4.01 -7.86
CA ASP A 53 3.65 -4.18 -6.78
C ASP A 53 3.14 -5.22 -5.77
N THR A 54 4.05 -5.75 -4.96
CA THR A 54 3.76 -6.82 -3.99
C THR A 54 3.84 -6.29 -2.57
N TRP A 55 2.86 -6.61 -1.73
CA TRP A 55 2.90 -6.31 -0.30
C TRP A 55 3.70 -7.37 0.45
N VAL A 56 4.88 -7.03 0.96
CA VAL A 56 5.84 -7.99 1.52
C VAL A 56 6.23 -7.66 2.96
N ASP A 57 6.81 -8.65 3.64
CA ASP A 57 7.38 -8.52 4.98
C ASP A 57 8.90 -8.37 4.91
N PHE A 58 9.39 -7.19 5.31
CA PHE A 58 10.81 -6.92 5.46
C PHE A 58 11.24 -7.09 6.93
N GLU A 59 12.52 -7.26 7.18
CA GLU A 59 13.06 -7.28 8.56
C GLU A 59 12.71 -6.02 9.37
N VAL A 60 12.34 -4.93 8.69
CA VAL A 60 12.00 -3.62 9.27
C VAL A 60 10.49 -3.32 9.26
N GLY A 61 9.65 -4.25 8.80
CA GLY A 61 8.19 -4.10 8.76
C GLY A 61 7.58 -4.40 7.38
N LEU A 62 6.27 -4.19 7.27
CA LEU A 62 5.52 -4.43 6.04
C LEU A 62 5.58 -3.23 5.09
N GLY A 63 5.67 -3.51 3.80
CA GLY A 63 5.67 -2.48 2.77
C GLY A 63 5.51 -3.05 1.36
N PHE A 64 5.39 -2.16 0.38
CA PHE A 64 5.43 -2.54 -1.03
C PHE A 64 6.87 -2.73 -1.49
N GLU A 65 7.14 -3.79 -2.26
CA GLU A 65 8.48 -4.19 -2.68
C GLU A 65 9.23 -3.09 -3.46
N ASN A 66 8.51 -2.35 -4.31
CA ASN A 66 9.09 -1.36 -5.22
C ASN A 66 8.60 0.07 -4.98
N THR A 67 7.85 0.30 -3.90
CA THR A 67 7.25 1.61 -3.60
C THR A 67 7.68 2.13 -2.23
N ASP A 68 8.44 3.22 -2.24
CA ASP A 68 8.84 3.98 -1.05
C ASP A 68 8.16 5.36 -1.06
N ASN A 69 6.96 5.45 -0.48
CA ASN A 69 6.19 6.69 -0.37
C ASN A 69 5.27 6.65 0.86
N ASP A 70 5.13 7.76 1.57
CA ASP A 70 4.26 7.83 2.76
C ASP A 70 2.76 7.78 2.45
N VAL A 71 2.36 8.04 1.20
CA VAL A 71 0.96 7.99 0.77
C VAL A 71 0.82 7.11 -0.45
N ILE A 72 0.14 5.97 -0.30
CA ILE A 72 0.01 4.98 -1.36
C ILE A 72 -1.46 4.69 -1.60
N TYR A 73 -1.83 4.59 -2.87
CA TYR A 73 -3.15 4.12 -3.29
C TYR A 73 -2.99 2.77 -3.95
N TRP A 74 -3.81 1.80 -3.54
CA TRP A 74 -3.74 0.45 -4.07
C TRP A 74 -5.12 -0.14 -4.38
N MET A 75 -5.16 -1.13 -5.27
CA MET A 75 -6.38 -1.84 -5.64
C MET A 75 -6.05 -3.29 -6.01
N GLU A 76 -6.87 -4.24 -5.55
CA GLU A 76 -6.80 -5.64 -5.96
C GLU A 76 -6.71 -5.78 -7.49
N LEU A 77 -5.86 -6.70 -7.98
CA LEU A 77 -5.78 -6.97 -9.41
C LEU A 77 -7.14 -7.48 -9.95
N PRO A 78 -7.58 -6.99 -11.12
CA PRO A 78 -8.78 -7.51 -11.76
C PRO A 78 -8.59 -8.99 -12.07
N LYS A 79 -9.47 -9.83 -11.54
CA LYS A 79 -9.53 -11.24 -11.89
C LYS A 79 -10.44 -11.41 -13.09
N TYR A 80 -9.89 -11.95 -14.17
CA TYR A 80 -10.70 -12.35 -15.32
C TYR A 80 -11.70 -13.42 -14.89
N ASN A 81 -12.99 -13.16 -15.07
CA ASN A 81 -14.09 -14.03 -14.64
C ASN A 81 -14.52 -15.05 -15.70
N GLY A 82 -13.81 -15.15 -16.84
CA GLY A 82 -14.10 -16.14 -17.87
C GLY A 82 -15.04 -15.69 -18.98
N GLU A 83 -15.57 -14.47 -18.93
CA GLU A 83 -16.45 -13.92 -19.96
C GLU A 83 -15.61 -13.19 -21.02
N LEU A 84 -15.39 -13.84 -22.16
CA LEU A 84 -15.16 -13.11 -23.41
C LEU A 84 -16.55 -12.74 -23.90
N ASP A 85 -16.84 -11.45 -24.07
CA ASP A 85 -17.96 -11.05 -24.90
C ASP A 85 -17.75 -11.70 -26.29
N ASP A 86 -18.74 -12.48 -26.76
CA ASP A 86 -18.78 -13.05 -28.11
C ASP A 86 -18.74 -11.95 -29.20
#